data_AF-A0AA37NN57-F1
#
_entry.id   AF-A0AA37NN57-F1
#
_cell.length_a   1.000
_cell.length_b   1.000
_cell.length_c   1.000
_cell.angle_alpha   90.00
_cell.angle_beta   90.00
_cell.angle_gamma   90.00
#
_symmetry.space_group_name_H-M   'P 1'
#
loop_
_entity.id
_entity.type
_entity.pdbx_description
1 polymer ?
#
loop_
_entity_poly.entity_id
_entity_poly.type
_entity_poly.pdbx_seq_one_letter_code
_entity_poly.pdbx_strand_id
1 'polypeptide(L)'
;MEIRKVHQEFSVCQVEDYSFVNLGSEYSFIGKTDEEKSLVCITNEVPPNVIQREDGWKAFRIQGVLDFLLIGVLSKIASNLADNDVSIFAVSTYNTNYITVKL
;
A
#
# COMPACT_ATOMS: atom_id res chain seq x y z
N MET A 1 19.38 -6.14 -1.76
CA MET A 1 17.94 -5.84 -1.86
C MET A 1 17.80 -4.65 -2.79
N GLU A 2 17.18 -4.85 -3.94
CA GLU A 2 16.96 -3.78 -4.92
C GLU A 2 15.54 -3.23 -4.73
N ILE A 3 15.40 -1.91 -4.71
CA ILE A 3 14.12 -1.22 -4.51
C ILE A 3 13.65 -0.66 -5.84
N ARG A 4 12.39 -0.90 -6.18
CA ARG A 4 11.71 -0.37 -7.36
C ARG A 4 10.71 0.70 -6.94
N LYS A 5 10.91 1.93 -7.41
CA LYS A 5 9.94 3.01 -7.27
C LYS A 5 8.67 2.69 -8.08
N VAL A 6 7.52 2.97 -7.49
CA VAL A 6 6.22 3.01 -8.17
C VAL A 6 5.91 4.48 -8.47
N HIS A 7 5.45 4.78 -9.69
CA HIS A 7 5.36 6.16 -10.17
C HIS A 7 4.02 6.82 -9.87
N GLN A 8 3.00 6.01 -9.59
CA GLN A 8 1.65 6.43 -9.25
C GLN A 8 1.60 7.03 -7.84
N GLU A 9 0.66 7.94 -7.65
CA GLU A 9 0.24 8.41 -6.33
C GLU A 9 -0.92 7.55 -5.83
N PHE A 10 -0.95 7.32 -4.53
CA PHE A 10 -1.89 6.42 -3.89
C PHE A 10 -2.74 7.13 -2.84
N SER A 11 -3.91 6.56 -2.62
CA SER A 11 -4.83 6.93 -1.54
C SER A 11 -5.17 5.68 -0.72
N VAL A 12 -5.25 5.84 0.59
CA VAL A 12 -5.71 4.81 1.53
C VAL A 12 -7.14 5.18 1.93
N CYS A 13 -8.08 4.30 1.64
CA CYS A 13 -9.51 4.56 1.78
C CYS A 13 -10.15 3.49 2.68
N GLN A 14 -11.18 3.90 3.41
CA GLN A 14 -12.24 3.00 3.88
C GLN A 14 -13.45 3.18 2.96
N VAL A 15 -14.05 2.08 2.50
CA VAL A 15 -15.18 2.08 1.56
C VAL A 15 -16.40 1.39 2.16
N GLU A 16 -17.60 1.79 1.74
CA GLU A 16 -18.84 1.12 2.15
C GLU A 16 -18.85 -0.35 1.72
N ASP A 17 -18.49 -0.60 0.46
CA ASP A 17 -18.29 -1.91 -0.16
C ASP A 17 -17.35 -1.82 -1.36
N TYR A 18 -17.06 -2.96 -1.98
CA TYR A 18 -16.10 -3.04 -3.09
C TYR A 18 -16.74 -2.90 -4.48
N SER A 19 -18.03 -2.55 -4.59
CA SER A 19 -18.76 -2.56 -5.87
C SER A 19 -18.22 -1.57 -6.90
N PHE A 20 -17.65 -0.45 -6.45
CA PHE A 20 -17.03 0.56 -7.31
C PHE A 20 -15.51 0.44 -7.46
N VAL A 21 -14.89 -0.58 -6.85
CA VAL A 21 -13.44 -0.75 -6.91
C VAL A 21 -13.02 -1.30 -8.27
N ASN A 22 -12.09 -0.60 -8.93
CA ASN A 22 -11.51 -1.04 -10.20
C ASN A 22 -10.47 -2.15 -10.00
N LEU A 23 -10.90 -3.41 -9.95
CA LEU A 23 -10.01 -4.58 -9.85
C LEU A 23 -9.10 -4.79 -11.07
N GLY A 24 -9.38 -4.11 -12.19
CA GLY A 24 -8.53 -4.13 -13.39
C GLY A 24 -7.42 -3.09 -13.38
N SER A 25 -7.35 -2.24 -12.35
CA SER A 25 -6.29 -1.25 -12.18
C SER A 25 -4.92 -1.90 -12.06
N GLU A 26 -3.87 -1.16 -12.44
CA GLU A 26 -2.49 -1.63 -12.27
C GLU A 26 -2.18 -1.94 -10.80
N TYR A 27 -2.77 -1.16 -9.88
CA TYR A 27 -2.64 -1.37 -8.44
C TYR A 27 -3.97 -1.19 -7.72
N SER A 28 -4.42 -2.25 -7.06
CA SER A 28 -5.58 -2.24 -6.17
C SER A 28 -5.34 -3.24 -5.04
N PHE A 29 -5.19 -2.74 -3.82
CA PHE A 29 -5.00 -3.56 -2.63
C PHE A 29 -6.24 -3.48 -1.76
N ILE A 30 -6.90 -4.62 -1.55
CA ILE A 30 -8.13 -4.71 -0.77
C ILE A 30 -7.85 -5.46 0.53
N GLY A 31 -8.27 -4.86 1.65
CA GLY A 31 -8.21 -5.47 2.97
C GLY A 31 -9.59 -5.49 3.60
N LYS A 32 -10.12 -6.68 3.89
CA LYS A 32 -11.36 -6.83 4.67
C LYS A 32 -11.00 -7.33 6.07
N THR A 33 -11.47 -6.63 7.09
CA THR A 33 -11.46 -7.11 8.48
C THR A 33 -12.90 -7.31 8.96
N ASP A 34 -13.05 -7.65 10.23
CA ASP A 34 -14.31 -7.60 10.95
C ASP A 34 -14.79 -6.17 11.25
N GLU A 35 -13.87 -5.20 11.24
CA GLU A 35 -14.16 -3.79 11.52
C GLU A 35 -14.47 -2.99 10.27
N GLU A 36 -13.83 -3.29 9.13
CA GLU A 36 -13.93 -2.43 7.95
C GLU A 36 -13.57 -3.09 6.61
N LYS A 37 -13.70 -2.27 5.57
CA LYS A 37 -13.28 -2.54 4.19
C LYS A 37 -12.30 -1.46 3.76
N SER A 38 -11.03 -1.82 3.70
CA SER A 38 -9.93 -0.94 3.31
C SER A 38 -9.55 -1.14 1.85
N LEU A 39 -9.15 -0.05 1.20
CA LEU A 39 -8.67 0.00 -0.17
C LEU A 39 -7.44 0.91 -0.25
N VAL A 40 -6.35 0.39 -0.81
CA VAL A 40 -5.26 1.24 -1.33
C VAL A 40 -5.31 1.19 -2.85
N CYS A 41 -5.51 2.34 -3.47
CA CYS A 41 -5.67 2.47 -4.92
C CYS A 41 -4.93 3.71 -5.44
N ILE A 42 -4.80 3.80 -6.76
CA ILE A 42 -4.27 5.01 -7.42
C ILE A 42 -5.21 6.19 -7.11
N THR A 43 -4.68 7.34 -6.71
CA THR A 43 -5.47 8.50 -6.22
C THR A 43 -6.57 8.95 -7.19
N ASN A 44 -6.32 8.87 -8.50
CA ASN A 44 -7.30 9.25 -9.52
C ASN A 44 -8.39 8.19 -9.76
N GLU A 45 -8.28 7.02 -9.13
CA GLU A 45 -9.22 5.90 -9.22
C GLU A 45 -9.97 5.65 -7.91
N VAL A 46 -9.88 6.58 -6.96
CA VAL A 46 -10.63 6.53 -5.70
C VAL A 46 -12.13 6.42 -6.00
N PRO A 47 -12.84 5.39 -5.46
CA PRO A 47 -14.24 5.19 -5.77
C PRO A 47 -15.13 6.25 -5.09
N PRO A 48 -16.37 6.45 -5.59
CA PRO A 48 -17.28 7.46 -5.03
C PRO A 48 -17.88 7.06 -3.68
N ASN A 49 -17.88 5.79 -3.30
CA ASN A 49 -18.47 5.26 -2.05
C ASN A 49 -17.45 5.17 -0.89
N VAL A 50 -16.52 6.11 -0.85
CA VAL A 50 -15.52 6.21 0.22
C VAL A 50 -16.14 6.84 1.46
N ILE A 51 -15.95 6.19 2.61
CA ILE A 51 -16.33 6.70 3.92
C ILE A 51 -15.28 7.71 4.41
N GLN A 52 -14.00 7.36 4.29
CA GLN A 52 -12.87 8.22 4.62
C GLN A 52 -11.65 7.88 3.76
N ARG A 53 -10.83 8.88 3.47
CA ARG A 53 -9.61 8.72 2.65
C ARG A 53 -8.45 9.55 3.18
N GLU A 54 -7.26 9.05 2.89
CA GLU A 54 -6.00 9.74 3.08
C GLU A 54 -5.17 9.69 1.79
N ASP A 55 -4.87 10.86 1.23
CA ASP A 55 -4.24 11.01 -0.09
C ASP A 55 -2.73 11.32 0.03
N GLY A 56 -2.03 11.43 -1.10
CA GLY A 56 -0.65 11.93 -1.17
C GLY A 56 0.43 10.88 -0.88
N TRP A 57 0.09 9.59 -0.93
CA TRP A 57 1.04 8.51 -0.70
C TRP A 57 1.85 8.20 -1.96
N LYS A 58 3.16 7.95 -1.80
CA LYS A 58 4.05 7.44 -2.85
C LYS A 58 4.52 6.06 -2.48
N ALA A 59 4.78 5.18 -3.45
CA ALA A 59 5.14 3.80 -3.14
C ALA A 59 6.48 3.34 -3.74
N PHE A 60 7.08 2.37 -3.09
CA PHE A 60 8.11 1.53 -3.66
C PHE A 60 7.88 0.07 -3.27
N ARG A 61 8.53 -0.85 -3.97
CA ARG A 61 8.50 -2.28 -3.64
C ARG A 61 9.89 -2.87 -3.67
N ILE A 62 10.06 -4.01 -2.99
CA ILE A 62 11.28 -4.80 -3.14
C ILE A 62 11.20 -5.57 -4.46
N GLN A 63 12.28 -5.51 -5.26
CA GLN A 63 12.33 -6.18 -6.55
C GLN A 63 12.46 -7.70 -6.40
N GLY A 64 11.66 -8.44 -7.17
CA GLY A 64 11.66 -9.91 -7.19
C GLY A 64 10.60 -10.54 -6.29
N VAL A 65 10.69 -11.86 -6.11
CA VAL A 65 9.88 -12.63 -5.16
C VAL A 65 10.69 -12.76 -3.86
N LEU A 66 10.13 -12.29 -2.76
CA LEU A 66 10.70 -12.45 -1.43
C LEU A 66 10.46 -13.87 -0.94
N ASP A 67 11.52 -14.49 -0.45
CA ASP A 67 11.41 -15.75 0.28
C ASP A 67 10.61 -15.51 1.58
N PHE A 68 9.59 -16.32 1.81
CA PHE A 68 8.76 -16.25 3.03
C PHE A 68 9.56 -16.52 4.30
N LEU A 69 10.70 -17.21 4.21
CA LEU A 69 11.61 -17.45 5.33
C LEU A 69 12.48 -16.23 5.67
N LEU A 70 12.39 -15.15 4.89
CA LEU A 70 13.27 -14.01 5.03
C LEU A 70 12.78 -13.07 6.13
N ILE A 71 13.41 -13.21 7.31
CA ILE A 71 13.04 -12.49 8.53
C ILE A 71 13.68 -11.09 8.56
N GLY A 72 12.93 -10.09 9.03
CA GLY A 72 13.47 -8.79 9.43
C GLY A 72 13.62 -7.75 8.31
N VAL A 73 13.33 -8.08 7.05
CA VAL A 73 13.44 -7.10 5.95
C VAL A 73 12.48 -5.92 6.13
N LEU A 74 11.21 -6.18 6.44
CA LEU A 74 10.25 -5.10 6.71
C LEU A 74 10.64 -4.29 7.94
N SER A 75 11.11 -4.94 9.01
CA SER A 75 11.59 -4.25 10.21
C SER A 75 12.74 -3.30 9.88
N LYS A 76 13.73 -3.74 9.10
CA LYS A 76 14.86 -2.89 8.70
C LYS A 76 14.42 -1.66 7.89
N ILE A 77 13.46 -1.83 6.98
CA ILE A 77 12.91 -0.72 6.18
C ILE A 77 12.12 0.24 7.07
N ALA A 78 11.23 -0.29 7.90
CA ALA A 78 10.38 0.50 8.78
C ALA A 78 11.20 1.31 9.79
N SER A 79 12.21 0.70 10.42
CA SER A 79 13.09 1.40 11.34
C SER A 79 13.85 2.54 10.67
N ASN A 80 14.40 2.33 9.47
CA ASN A 80 15.13 3.39 8.77
C ASN A 80 14.22 4.57 8.38
N LEU A 81 12.98 4.30 7.96
CA LEU A 81 12.01 5.35 7.62
C LEU A 81 11.52 6.09 8.88
N ALA A 82 11.28 5.38 9.98
CA ALA A 82 10.93 5.97 11.26
C ALA A 82 12.05 6.87 11.82
N ASP A 83 13.32 6.49 11.68
CA ASP A 83 14.47 7.31 12.07
C ASP A 83 14.56 8.64 11.30
N ASN A 84 13.79 8.79 10.21
CA ASN A 84 13.70 10.01 9.39
C ASN A 84 12.29 10.64 9.44
N ASP A 85 11.47 10.30 10.43
CA ASP A 85 10.10 10.81 10.62
C ASP A 85 9.17 10.58 9.41
N VAL A 86 9.43 9.53 8.62
CA VAL A 86 8.61 9.18 7.45
C VAL A 86 7.56 8.16 7.85
N SER A 87 6.29 8.56 7.79
CA SER A 87 5.16 7.66 7.98
C SER A 87 5.05 6.66 6.84
N ILE A 88 4.76 5.40 7.17
CA ILE A 88 4.62 4.32 6.20
C ILE A 88 3.26 3.64 6.29
N PHE A 89 2.80 3.11 5.17
CA PHE A 89 1.74 2.11 5.12
C PHE A 89 2.20 0.95 4.24
N ALA A 90 2.24 -0.26 4.79
CA ALA A 90 2.85 -1.41 4.14
C ALA A 90 1.78 -2.43 3.72
N VAL A 91 1.87 -2.91 2.48
CA VAL A 91 1.01 -3.96 1.94
C VAL A 91 1.86 -5.11 1.44
N SER A 92 1.68 -6.28 2.04
CA SER A 92 2.29 -7.53 1.59
C SER A 92 1.46 -8.17 0.48
N THR A 93 2.14 -8.68 -0.54
CA THR A 93 1.57 -9.57 -1.55
C THR A 93 2.32 -10.90 -1.51
N TYR A 94 1.87 -11.89 -2.29
CA TYR A 94 2.61 -13.16 -2.40
C TYR A 94 4.05 -12.96 -2.85
N ASN A 95 4.28 -12.08 -3.84
CA ASN A 95 5.62 -11.88 -4.40
C ASN A 95 6.47 -10.98 -3.53
N THR A 96 5.94 -9.85 -3.07
CA THR A 96 6.76 -8.82 -2.43
C THR A 96 5.93 -7.90 -1.56
N ASN A 97 6.61 -7.02 -0.84
CA ASN A 97 5.99 -5.95 -0.07
C ASN A 97 6.03 -4.65 -0.86
N TYR A 98 4.90 -3.94 -0.86
CA TYR A 98 4.77 -2.55 -1.27
C TYR A 98 4.78 -1.70 0.00
N ILE A 99 5.64 -0.69 0.02
CA ILE A 99 5.76 0.26 1.11
C ILE A 99 5.36 1.60 0.53
N THR A 100 4.24 2.14 1.00
CA THR A 100 3.86 3.52 0.73
C THR A 100 4.43 4.42 1.82
N VAL A 101 4.80 5.63 1.43
CA VAL A 101 5.36 6.66 2.30
C VAL A 101 4.61 7.97 2.06
N LYS A 102 4.47 8.76 3.13
CA LYS A 102 3.98 10.13 3.04
C LYS A 102 5.15 11.07 3.32
N LEU A 103 5.43 11.95 2.35
CA LEU A 103 6.54 12.91 2.38
C LEU A 103 6.02 14.31 2.66
#